data_AF-R9INM9-F1
#
_entry.id   AF-R9INM9-F1
#
_cell.length_a   1.000
_cell.length_b   1.000
_cell.length_c   1.000
_cell.angle_alpha   90.00
_cell.angle_beta   90.00
_cell.angle_gamma   90.00
#
_symmetry.space_group_name_H-M   'P 1'
#
loop_
_entity.id
_entity.type
_entity.pdbx_description
1 polymer ?
#
loop_
_entity_poly.entity_id
_entity_poly.type
_entity_poly.pdbx_seq_one_letter_code
_entity_poly.pdbx_strand_id
1 'polypeptide(L)'
;MFTKRFGLEIEFTGITRQEAAETVARFLNGTVEVTVDYYDTHKVTSSDGRVWKIMYDGSLHCQKKEGRRTVSASDRYSVELVSPILLYREDIDQVQALARRLRKARGFTNKSCGIHIHLDGSNHTPRSIRNFINIIYAHNDLLYKSLQIAPERMRYCKKMDAYLVERMNQVKPKRFSQIESIWYENYGGNRNGHYHQSRYHFLNLHSFFHGNHTVELRGFNSTLHAGKIRAYIVLALALNHQALTQKSASCRKVQEENEKFAMRVWLNRIGFIGDEFKSCREHLYQHLDGNAAWRYGSRENVRSHIGIRNTENGGQNA
;
A
#
# COMPACT_ATOMS: atom_id res chain seq x y z
N MET A 1 2.50 16.30 3.77
CA MET A 1 2.61 14.90 3.32
C MET A 1 3.80 14.17 3.94
N PHE A 2 5.05 14.57 3.69
CA PHE A 2 6.27 13.78 4.04
C PHE A 2 6.86 13.97 5.44
N THR A 3 6.06 14.41 6.40
CA THR A 3 6.49 14.57 7.81
C THR A 3 5.97 13.46 8.71
N LYS A 4 5.23 12.50 8.15
CA LYS A 4 4.63 11.39 8.90
C LYS A 4 5.53 10.17 8.86
N ARG A 5 5.62 9.51 10.02
CA ARG A 5 6.37 8.28 10.23
C ARG A 5 5.65 7.11 9.57
N PHE A 6 6.43 6.18 9.03
CA PHE A 6 5.91 4.93 8.46
C PHE A 6 6.87 3.77 8.68
N GLY A 7 6.36 2.55 8.61
CA GLY A 7 7.11 1.30 8.52
C GLY A 7 6.85 0.61 7.19
N LEU A 8 7.77 -0.26 6.78
CA LEU A 8 7.74 -0.96 5.50
C LEU A 8 8.11 -2.44 5.72
N GLU A 9 7.30 -3.31 5.16
CA GLU A 9 7.56 -4.75 5.06
C GLU A 9 7.68 -5.11 3.57
N ILE A 10 8.75 -5.81 3.19
CA ILE A 10 8.96 -6.29 1.81
C ILE A 10 9.24 -7.78 1.85
N GLU A 11 8.31 -8.56 1.32
CA GLU A 11 8.45 -10.02 1.19
C GLU A 11 9.13 -10.38 -0.13
N PHE A 12 10.06 -11.33 -0.12
CA PHE A 12 10.72 -11.83 -1.33
C PHE A 12 11.31 -13.23 -1.11
N THR A 13 11.82 -13.81 -2.19
CA THR A 13 12.52 -15.10 -2.19
C THR A 13 13.77 -15.02 -3.09
N GLY A 14 14.38 -16.15 -3.43
CA GLY A 14 15.54 -16.21 -4.33
C GLY A 14 16.90 -16.16 -3.64
N ILE A 15 16.95 -15.60 -2.44
CA ILE A 15 18.09 -15.70 -1.50
C ILE A 15 17.58 -16.13 -0.13
N THR A 16 18.47 -16.66 0.69
CA THR A 16 18.17 -17.04 2.07
C THR A 16 18.03 -15.82 2.97
N ARG A 17 17.33 -15.97 4.11
CA ARG A 17 17.28 -14.95 5.17
C ARG A 17 18.67 -14.50 5.61
N GLN A 18 19.61 -15.43 5.76
CA GLN A 18 20.99 -15.13 6.10
C GLN A 18 21.68 -14.26 5.03
N GLU A 19 21.61 -14.64 3.75
CA GLU A 19 22.21 -13.85 2.65
C GLU A 19 21.58 -12.46 2.55
N ALA A 20 20.27 -12.35 2.80
CA ALA A 20 19.57 -11.07 2.87
C ALA A 20 20.07 -10.21 4.04
N ALA A 21 20.18 -10.77 5.24
CA ALA A 21 20.69 -10.08 6.42
C ALA A 21 22.13 -9.58 6.22
N GLU A 22 23.01 -10.42 5.67
CA GLU A 22 24.39 -10.04 5.33
C GLU A 22 24.45 -8.95 4.25
N THR A 23 23.54 -8.99 3.27
CA THR A 23 23.43 -7.96 2.25
C THR A 23 22.98 -6.61 2.82
N VAL A 24 22.00 -6.63 3.73
CA VAL A 24 21.51 -5.44 4.43
C VAL A 24 22.59 -4.88 5.36
N ALA A 25 23.23 -5.73 6.18
CA ALA A 25 24.27 -5.34 7.13
C ALA A 25 25.48 -4.70 6.44
N ARG A 26 25.98 -5.32 5.36
CA ARG A 26 27.09 -4.75 4.57
C ARG A 26 26.76 -3.37 4.01
N PHE A 27 25.52 -3.12 3.60
CA PHE A 27 25.14 -1.81 3.09
C PHE A 27 25.01 -0.76 4.18
N LEU A 28 24.39 -1.13 5.30
CA LEU A 28 24.11 -0.20 6.40
C LEU A 28 25.32 -0.01 7.33
N ASN A 29 26.44 -0.68 7.05
CA ASN A 29 27.58 -0.82 7.94
C ASN A 29 27.13 -1.24 9.35
N GLY A 30 26.22 -2.20 9.39
CA GLY A 30 25.54 -2.66 10.59
C GLY A 30 26.02 -4.03 11.07
N THR A 31 25.62 -4.39 12.28
CA THR A 31 25.90 -5.70 12.88
C THR A 31 24.68 -6.61 12.80
N VAL A 32 24.91 -7.92 12.61
CA VAL A 32 23.84 -8.92 12.56
C VAL A 32 23.79 -9.66 13.89
N GLU A 33 22.61 -9.70 14.50
CA GLU A 33 22.27 -10.57 15.62
C GLU A 33 21.18 -11.55 15.17
N VAL A 34 21.43 -12.85 15.34
CA VAL A 34 20.44 -13.89 15.05
C VAL A 34 19.71 -14.23 16.34
N THR A 35 18.39 -14.09 16.35
CA THR A 35 17.59 -14.49 17.51
C THR A 35 16.97 -15.86 17.28
N VAL A 36 17.05 -16.72 18.30
CA VAL A 36 16.37 -18.02 18.30
C VAL A 36 14.90 -17.81 18.67
N ASP A 37 14.12 -17.32 17.71
CA ASP A 37 12.67 -17.19 17.81
C ASP A 37 11.96 -18.04 16.75
N TYR A 38 10.63 -18.12 16.83
CA TYR A 38 9.82 -18.86 15.84
C TYR A 38 10.04 -18.37 14.41
N TYR A 39 10.44 -17.10 14.23
CA TYR A 39 10.58 -16.46 12.95
C TYR A 39 12.01 -16.51 12.38
N ASP A 40 12.95 -17.11 13.11
CA ASP A 40 14.39 -17.10 12.78
C ASP A 40 14.85 -15.68 12.40
N THR A 41 14.52 -14.72 13.28
CA THR A 41 14.72 -13.30 12.99
C THR A 41 16.22 -12.95 13.02
N HIS A 42 16.70 -12.38 11.91
CA HIS A 42 18.00 -11.70 11.86
C HIS A 42 17.78 -10.20 12.06
N LYS A 43 18.32 -9.64 13.13
CA LYS A 43 18.31 -8.21 13.40
C LYS A 43 19.60 -7.58 12.86
N VAL A 44 19.45 -6.56 12.03
CA VAL A 44 20.55 -5.74 11.53
C VAL A 44 20.47 -4.37 12.17
N THR A 45 21.37 -4.09 13.10
CA THR A 45 21.46 -2.77 13.76
C THR A 45 22.33 -1.88 12.89
N SER A 46 21.76 -0.83 12.28
CA SER A 46 22.50 0.14 11.49
C SER A 46 23.35 1.07 12.36
N SER A 47 24.26 1.80 11.74
CA SER A 47 25.16 2.76 12.42
C SER A 47 24.44 3.87 13.20
N ASP A 48 23.19 4.18 12.85
CA ASP A 48 22.32 5.11 13.57
C ASP A 48 21.55 4.47 14.74
N GLY A 49 21.83 3.20 15.07
CA GLY A 49 21.21 2.43 16.14
C GLY A 49 19.82 1.88 15.82
N ARG A 50 19.24 2.18 14.64
CA ARG A 50 17.95 1.62 14.23
C ARG A 50 18.10 0.17 13.79
N VAL A 51 17.05 -0.62 13.99
CA VAL A 51 17.07 -2.06 13.71
C VAL A 51 16.20 -2.39 12.52
N TRP A 52 16.80 -3.00 11.50
CA TRP A 52 16.11 -3.67 10.41
C TRP A 52 15.98 -5.15 10.75
N LYS A 53 14.86 -5.78 10.41
CA LYS A 53 14.67 -7.22 10.65
C LYS A 53 14.52 -7.96 9.33
N ILE A 54 15.07 -9.16 9.29
CA ILE A 54 14.88 -10.12 8.22
C ILE A 54 14.32 -11.38 8.87
N MET A 55 13.10 -11.75 8.52
CA MET A 55 12.37 -12.79 9.24
C MET A 55 11.57 -13.72 8.33
N TYR A 56 11.12 -14.83 8.89
CA TYR A 56 10.25 -15.80 8.25
C TYR A 56 8.83 -15.27 8.03
N ASP A 57 8.29 -15.47 6.83
CA ASP A 57 6.86 -15.39 6.55
C ASP A 57 6.35 -16.74 6.00
N GLY A 58 5.45 -17.38 6.76
CA GLY A 58 4.92 -18.70 6.41
C GLY A 58 3.96 -18.73 5.22
N SER A 59 3.56 -17.57 4.68
CA SER A 59 2.71 -17.45 3.50
C SER A 59 3.47 -17.50 2.18
N LEU A 60 4.81 -17.50 2.21
CA LEU A 60 5.64 -17.41 1.01
C LEU A 60 5.90 -18.77 0.34
N HIS A 61 5.64 -18.82 -0.97
CA HIS A 61 6.09 -19.90 -1.84
C HIS A 61 7.56 -19.70 -2.18
N CYS A 62 8.43 -20.42 -1.47
CA CYS A 62 9.88 -20.27 -1.56
C CYS A 62 10.44 -20.79 -2.89
N GLN A 63 11.25 -19.98 -3.56
CA GLN A 63 11.85 -20.32 -4.86
C GLN A 63 13.29 -19.82 -4.95
N LYS A 64 14.10 -20.48 -5.78
CA LYS A 64 15.47 -20.03 -6.11
C LYS A 64 15.76 -20.17 -7.60
N LYS A 65 16.84 -19.55 -8.04
CA LYS A 65 17.36 -19.70 -9.41
C LYS A 65 18.37 -20.84 -9.48
N GLU A 66 18.17 -21.78 -10.38
CA GLU A 66 19.15 -22.78 -10.79
C GLU A 66 19.42 -22.59 -12.30
N GLY A 67 20.54 -21.92 -12.59
CA GLY A 67 20.80 -21.40 -13.94
C GLY A 67 19.68 -20.46 -14.40
N ARG A 68 19.03 -20.81 -15.52
CA ARG A 68 17.90 -20.05 -16.08
C ARG A 68 16.53 -20.42 -15.47
N ARG A 69 16.44 -21.56 -14.77
CA ARG A 69 15.18 -22.09 -14.23
C ARG A 69 14.89 -21.49 -12.85
N THR A 70 13.61 -21.32 -12.55
CA THR A 70 13.13 -21.06 -11.19
C THR A 70 12.60 -22.38 -10.64
N VAL A 71 13.09 -22.80 -9.48
CA VAL A 71 12.71 -24.06 -8.81
C VAL A 71 12.24 -23.78 -7.39
N SER A 72 11.51 -24.74 -6.79
CA SER A 72 11.10 -24.69 -5.38
C SER A 72 12.33 -24.66 -4.46
N ALA A 73 12.21 -24.00 -3.31
CA ALA A 73 13.27 -23.88 -2.31
C ALA A 73 12.74 -24.15 -0.90
N SER A 74 13.65 -24.38 0.04
CA SER A 74 13.29 -24.52 1.47
C SER A 74 12.77 -23.20 2.05
N ASP A 75 12.12 -23.28 3.20
CA ASP A 75 11.68 -22.17 4.04
C ASP A 75 12.76 -21.13 4.37
N ARG A 76 14.04 -21.50 4.36
CA ARG A 76 15.18 -20.55 4.47
C ARG A 76 15.14 -19.41 3.45
N TYR A 77 14.44 -19.60 2.33
CA TYR A 77 14.23 -18.61 1.26
C TYR A 77 12.91 -17.83 1.41
N SER A 78 12.19 -18.00 2.52
CA SER A 78 11.10 -17.12 2.93
C SER A 78 11.71 -15.93 3.67
N VAL A 79 11.64 -14.76 3.03
CA VAL A 79 12.30 -13.56 3.51
C VAL A 79 11.32 -12.39 3.55
N GLU A 80 11.04 -11.88 4.73
CA GLU A 80 10.40 -10.59 4.95
C GLU A 80 11.42 -9.60 5.52
N LEU A 81 11.67 -8.51 4.80
CA LEU A 81 12.44 -7.37 5.31
C LEU A 81 11.49 -6.39 5.99
N VAL A 82 11.68 -6.16 7.29
CA VAL A 82 10.91 -5.19 8.08
C VAL A 82 11.81 -4.01 8.45
N SER A 83 11.38 -2.81 8.11
CA SER A 83 12.12 -1.57 8.40
C SER A 83 11.98 -1.15 9.86
N PRO A 84 12.91 -0.33 10.38
CA PRO A 84 12.63 0.53 11.52
C PRO A 84 11.55 1.57 11.16
N ILE A 85 11.22 2.46 12.10
CA ILE A 85 10.39 3.62 11.79
C ILE A 85 11.18 4.57 10.87
N LEU A 86 10.56 4.95 9.75
CA LEU A 86 11.16 5.75 8.69
C LEU A 86 10.47 7.11 8.53
N LEU A 87 11.22 8.06 7.98
CA LEU A 87 10.77 9.35 7.48
C LEU A 87 11.12 9.48 6.00
N TYR A 88 10.16 9.92 5.18
CA TYR A 88 10.32 9.87 3.72
C TYR A 88 11.52 10.66 3.22
N ARG A 89 11.73 11.87 3.74
CA ARG A 89 12.82 12.75 3.27
C ARG A 89 14.20 12.25 3.71
N GLU A 90 14.27 11.49 4.78
CA GLU A 90 15.52 11.02 5.37
C GLU A 90 15.91 9.64 4.81
N ASP A 91 14.93 8.74 4.65
CA ASP A 91 15.21 7.32 4.49
C ASP A 91 14.90 6.75 3.10
N ILE A 92 14.22 7.49 2.21
CA ILE A 92 13.76 6.91 0.93
C ILE A 92 14.91 6.41 0.06
N ASP A 93 16.04 7.12 0.05
CA ASP A 93 17.21 6.74 -0.73
C ASP A 93 17.83 5.45 -0.19
N GLN A 94 17.87 5.28 1.14
CA GLN A 94 18.32 4.06 1.80
C GLN A 94 17.40 2.87 1.47
N VAL A 95 16.07 3.05 1.54
CA VAL A 95 15.09 2.02 1.16
C VAL A 95 15.28 1.59 -0.29
N GLN A 96 15.39 2.54 -1.21
CA GLN A 96 15.60 2.25 -2.62
C GLN A 96 16.95 1.55 -2.88
N ALA A 97 18.00 1.97 -2.17
CA ALA A 97 19.33 1.40 -2.26
C ALA A 97 19.39 -0.05 -1.74
N LEU A 98 18.66 -0.37 -0.66
CA LEU A 98 18.47 -1.73 -0.15
C LEU A 98 17.77 -2.61 -1.17
N ALA A 99 16.64 -2.16 -1.74
CA ALA A 99 15.90 -2.93 -2.74
C ALA A 99 16.78 -3.30 -3.95
N ARG A 100 17.60 -2.36 -4.45
CA ARG A 100 18.55 -2.61 -5.55
C ARG A 100 19.59 -3.65 -5.17
N ARG A 101 20.11 -3.62 -3.93
CA ARG A 101 21.13 -4.57 -3.45
C ARG A 101 20.58 -5.97 -3.26
N LEU A 102 19.40 -6.10 -2.66
CA LEU A 102 18.70 -7.38 -2.53
C LEU A 102 18.42 -7.99 -3.91
N ARG A 103 17.99 -7.18 -4.88
CA ARG A 103 17.84 -7.62 -6.27
C ARG A 103 19.16 -8.05 -6.90
N LYS A 104 20.24 -7.30 -6.68
CA LYS A 104 21.60 -7.63 -7.18
C LYS A 104 22.12 -8.93 -6.55
N ALA A 105 21.76 -9.20 -5.29
CA ALA A 105 22.05 -10.45 -4.60
C ALA A 105 21.24 -11.64 -5.15
N ARG A 106 20.41 -11.44 -6.19
CA ARG A 106 19.51 -12.42 -6.82
C ARG A 106 18.20 -12.68 -6.08
N GLY A 107 17.83 -11.81 -5.13
CA GLY A 107 16.48 -11.78 -4.60
C GLY A 107 15.47 -11.43 -5.70
N PHE A 108 14.32 -12.09 -5.68
CA PHE A 108 13.20 -11.82 -6.58
C PHE A 108 11.86 -12.10 -5.90
N THR A 109 10.77 -11.65 -6.50
CA THR A 109 9.42 -11.80 -5.95
C THR A 109 8.58 -12.72 -6.83
N ASN A 110 7.56 -13.35 -6.24
CA ASN A 110 6.55 -14.12 -6.95
C ASN A 110 5.14 -13.74 -6.42
N LYS A 111 4.10 -14.44 -6.88
CA LYS A 111 2.70 -14.11 -6.57
C LYS A 111 2.33 -14.25 -5.08
N SER A 112 3.11 -14.98 -4.28
CA SER A 112 2.88 -15.07 -2.84
C SER A 112 3.34 -13.83 -2.08
N CYS A 113 4.29 -13.06 -2.64
CA CYS A 113 4.92 -11.94 -1.95
C CYS A 113 4.11 -10.63 -1.98
N GLY A 114 4.11 -9.92 -0.87
CA GLY A 114 3.52 -8.60 -0.65
C GLY A 114 4.50 -7.51 -0.22
N ILE A 115 4.02 -6.28 -0.28
CA ILE A 115 4.59 -5.14 0.45
C ILE A 115 3.50 -4.59 1.35
N HIS A 116 3.81 -4.42 2.63
CA HIS A 116 2.93 -3.75 3.59
C HIS A 116 3.53 -2.42 4.02
N ILE A 117 2.69 -1.41 4.13
CA ILE A 117 3.11 -0.07 4.59
C ILE A 117 2.28 0.27 5.82
N HIS A 118 2.98 0.48 6.93
CA HIS A 118 2.39 0.85 8.21
C HIS A 118 2.49 2.35 8.40
N LEU A 119 1.36 3.03 8.55
CA LEU A 119 1.28 4.47 8.75
C LEU A 119 1.01 4.75 10.23
N ASP A 120 1.76 5.70 10.82
CA ASP A 120 1.58 6.10 12.22
C ASP A 120 0.14 6.55 12.51
N GLY A 121 -0.54 5.82 13.40
CA GLY A 121 -1.94 6.00 13.76
C GLY A 121 -2.22 7.20 14.68
N SER A 122 -1.20 7.72 15.37
CA SER A 122 -1.34 8.65 16.50
C SER A 122 -2.16 9.91 16.21
N ASN A 123 -2.12 10.42 14.97
CA ASN A 123 -2.81 11.65 14.58
C ASN A 123 -4.22 11.40 14.04
N HIS A 124 -4.64 10.15 13.92
CA HIS A 124 -5.98 9.85 13.45
C HIS A 124 -7.03 10.19 14.49
N THR A 125 -8.18 10.56 13.97
CA THR A 125 -9.46 10.70 14.66
C THR A 125 -10.50 9.77 14.03
N PRO A 126 -11.63 9.48 14.69
CA PRO A 126 -12.71 8.71 14.09
C PRO A 126 -13.18 9.27 12.74
N ARG A 127 -13.20 10.59 12.59
CA ARG A 127 -13.47 11.27 11.31
C ARG A 127 -12.46 10.86 10.23
N SER A 128 -11.17 10.97 10.54
CA SER A 128 -10.12 10.69 9.54
C SER A 128 -10.06 9.21 9.16
N ILE A 129 -10.35 8.27 10.08
CA ILE A 129 -10.42 6.85 9.75
C ILE A 129 -11.61 6.58 8.82
N ARG A 130 -12.78 7.17 9.09
CA ARG A 130 -13.91 7.09 8.15
C ARG A 130 -13.57 7.69 6.79
N ASN A 131 -12.86 8.81 6.75
CA ASN A 131 -12.39 9.38 5.49
C ASN A 131 -11.48 8.40 4.75
N PHE A 132 -10.53 7.77 5.46
CA PHE A 132 -9.61 6.81 4.87
C PHE A 132 -10.37 5.64 4.22
N ILE A 133 -11.31 5.05 4.95
CA ILE A 133 -12.18 3.98 4.44
C ILE A 133 -12.92 4.43 3.18
N ASN A 134 -13.55 5.61 3.21
CA ASN A 134 -14.29 6.14 2.06
C ASN A 134 -13.38 6.43 0.85
N ILE A 135 -12.19 6.98 1.08
CA ILE A 135 -11.20 7.26 0.02
C ILE A 135 -10.79 5.97 -0.66
N ILE A 136 -10.41 4.93 0.10
CA ILE A 136 -10.01 3.64 -0.49
C ILE A 136 -11.18 3.02 -1.24
N TYR A 137 -12.38 3.01 -0.65
CA TYR A 137 -13.55 2.44 -1.29
C TYR A 137 -13.90 3.12 -2.62
N ALA A 138 -13.91 4.46 -2.65
CA ALA A 138 -14.20 5.23 -3.85
C ALA A 138 -13.20 4.98 -5.00
N HIS A 139 -11.97 4.57 -4.68
CA HIS A 139 -10.90 4.32 -5.64
C HIS A 139 -10.52 2.83 -5.76
N ASN A 140 -11.31 1.90 -5.18
CA ASN A 140 -11.02 0.46 -5.19
C ASN A 140 -10.68 -0.04 -6.60
N ASP A 141 -11.52 0.25 -7.59
CA ASP A 141 -11.35 -0.30 -8.94
C ASP A 141 -10.07 0.25 -9.62
N LEU A 142 -9.82 1.55 -9.51
CA LEU A 142 -8.59 2.18 -10.01
C LEU A 142 -7.34 1.62 -9.31
N LEU A 143 -7.35 1.51 -7.98
CA LEU A 143 -6.20 1.02 -7.21
C LEU A 143 -5.89 -0.44 -7.55
N TYR A 144 -6.91 -1.30 -7.64
CA TYR A 144 -6.71 -2.73 -7.93
C TYR A 144 -6.09 -2.94 -9.31
N LYS A 145 -6.57 -2.21 -10.32
CA LYS A 145 -6.04 -2.29 -11.68
C LYS A 145 -4.65 -1.66 -11.80
N SER A 146 -4.46 -0.46 -11.25
CA SER A 146 -3.17 0.24 -11.20
C SER A 146 -2.06 -0.61 -10.58
N LEU A 147 -2.36 -1.20 -9.41
CA LEU A 147 -1.38 -1.98 -8.66
C LEU A 147 -1.21 -3.40 -9.21
N GLN A 148 -2.06 -3.79 -10.16
CA GLN A 148 -2.14 -5.12 -10.76
C GLN A 148 -2.32 -6.23 -9.71
N ILE A 149 -3.17 -6.00 -8.71
CA ILE A 149 -3.35 -6.94 -7.59
C ILE A 149 -3.77 -8.29 -8.17
N ALA A 150 -2.93 -9.32 -7.96
CA ALA A 150 -3.17 -10.65 -8.52
C ALA A 150 -4.46 -11.25 -7.94
N PRO A 151 -5.31 -11.93 -8.73
CA PRO A 151 -6.55 -12.55 -8.24
C PRO A 151 -6.34 -13.44 -7.01
N GLU A 152 -5.23 -14.19 -6.97
CA GLU A 152 -4.87 -15.08 -5.87
C GLU A 152 -4.58 -14.31 -4.57
N ARG A 153 -4.11 -13.06 -4.65
CA ARG A 153 -3.86 -12.17 -3.50
C ARG A 153 -5.13 -11.45 -3.03
N MET A 154 -6.22 -11.46 -3.80
CA MET A 154 -7.47 -10.82 -3.39
C MET A 154 -8.05 -11.43 -2.10
N ARG A 155 -7.71 -12.68 -1.78
CA ARG A 155 -8.08 -13.30 -0.49
C ARG A 155 -7.40 -12.63 0.70
N TYR A 156 -6.16 -12.17 0.53
CA TYR A 156 -5.30 -11.58 1.57
C TYR A 156 -5.28 -10.04 1.54
N CYS A 157 -5.83 -9.44 0.48
CA CYS A 157 -6.08 -8.01 0.32
C CYS A 157 -7.40 -7.81 -0.43
N LYS A 158 -8.53 -7.98 0.28
CA LYS A 158 -9.87 -7.78 -0.26
C LYS A 158 -10.13 -6.30 -0.49
N LYS A 159 -10.98 -6.01 -1.49
CA LYS A 159 -11.53 -4.67 -1.66
C LYS A 159 -12.20 -4.25 -0.34
N MET A 160 -12.28 -2.95 -0.09
CA MET A 160 -13.08 -2.49 1.03
C MET A 160 -14.51 -2.99 0.88
N ASP A 161 -15.01 -3.65 1.93
CA ASP A 161 -16.33 -4.26 1.95
C ASP A 161 -17.41 -3.18 1.87
N ALA A 162 -18.37 -3.37 0.96
CA ALA A 162 -19.49 -2.43 0.79
C ALA A 162 -20.32 -2.34 2.07
N TYR A 163 -20.55 -3.47 2.74
CA TYR A 163 -21.29 -3.50 4.00
C TYR A 163 -20.58 -2.67 5.07
N LEU A 164 -19.28 -2.89 5.29
CA LEU A 164 -18.48 -2.09 6.22
C LEU A 164 -18.61 -0.59 5.95
N VAL A 165 -18.50 -0.18 4.68
CA VAL A 165 -18.56 1.23 4.27
C VAL A 165 -19.96 1.81 4.49
N GLU A 166 -21.02 1.08 4.14
CA GLU A 166 -22.41 1.48 4.38
C GLU A 166 -22.67 1.67 5.88
N ARG A 167 -22.30 0.68 6.71
CA ARG A 167 -22.43 0.76 8.17
C ARG A 167 -21.68 1.95 8.74
N MET A 168 -20.43 2.18 8.31
CA MET A 168 -19.61 3.32 8.75
C MET A 168 -20.24 4.68 8.41
N ASN A 169 -20.90 4.79 7.24
CA ASN A 169 -21.55 6.02 6.78
C ASN A 169 -22.97 6.22 7.31
N GLN A 170 -23.67 5.15 7.69
CA GLN A 170 -24.95 5.21 8.40
C GLN A 170 -24.74 5.65 9.86
N VAL A 171 -23.86 4.96 10.60
CA VAL A 171 -23.62 5.22 12.03
C VAL A 171 -22.86 6.53 12.26
N LYS A 172 -21.94 6.90 11.35
CA LYS A 172 -21.06 8.09 11.45
C LYS A 172 -20.36 8.17 12.82
N PRO A 173 -19.60 7.13 13.21
CA PRO A 173 -19.06 6.99 14.56
C PRO A 173 -18.21 8.20 14.97
N LYS A 174 -18.31 8.53 16.26
CA LYS A 174 -17.62 9.66 16.91
C LYS A 174 -16.53 9.19 17.87
N ARG A 175 -16.44 7.89 18.15
CA ARG A 175 -15.45 7.26 19.01
C ARG A 175 -14.78 6.09 18.30
N PHE A 176 -13.54 5.79 18.66
CA PHE A 176 -12.80 4.66 18.08
C PHE A 176 -13.42 3.31 18.39
N SER A 177 -13.96 3.12 19.60
CA SER A 177 -14.66 1.88 19.97
C SER A 177 -15.86 1.55 19.07
N GLN A 178 -16.54 2.57 18.55
CA GLN A 178 -17.63 2.36 17.58
C GLN A 178 -17.09 1.92 16.22
N ILE A 179 -15.97 2.49 15.77
CA ILE A 179 -15.30 2.08 14.53
C ILE A 179 -14.82 0.63 14.66
N GLU A 180 -14.20 0.31 15.79
CA GLU A 180 -13.73 -1.04 16.11
C GLU A 180 -14.87 -2.07 16.08
N SER A 181 -16.01 -1.76 16.72
CA SER A 181 -17.18 -2.62 16.71
C SER A 181 -17.71 -2.85 15.28
N ILE A 182 -17.76 -1.81 14.45
CA ILE A 182 -18.20 -1.91 13.05
C ILE A 182 -17.19 -2.72 12.23
N TRP A 183 -15.89 -2.51 12.44
CA TRP A 183 -14.80 -3.22 11.76
C TRP A 183 -14.85 -4.73 11.98
N TYR A 184 -15.24 -5.17 13.18
CA TYR A 184 -15.34 -6.57 13.55
C TYR A 184 -16.75 -7.16 13.48
N GLU A 185 -17.77 -6.40 13.03
CA GLU A 185 -19.20 -6.81 13.08
C GLU A 185 -19.45 -8.15 12.36
N ASN A 186 -18.79 -8.38 11.23
CA ASN A 186 -18.94 -9.59 10.41
C ASN A 186 -17.88 -10.68 10.67
N TYR A 187 -17.10 -10.53 11.75
CA TYR A 187 -16.00 -11.45 12.05
C TYR A 187 -16.16 -12.09 13.42
N GLY A 188 -16.23 -13.41 13.45
CA GLY A 188 -16.13 -14.19 14.69
C GLY A 188 -14.67 -14.42 15.11
N GLY A 189 -14.47 -14.88 16.34
CA GLY A 189 -13.16 -15.23 16.89
C GLY A 189 -12.57 -14.21 17.87
N ASN A 190 -11.36 -14.49 18.36
CA ASN A 190 -10.67 -13.63 19.31
C ASN A 190 -10.03 -12.43 18.60
N ARG A 191 -10.57 -11.23 18.85
CA ARG A 191 -10.09 -9.96 18.27
C ARG A 191 -8.67 -9.59 18.73
N ASN A 192 -8.23 -10.08 19.89
CA ASN A 192 -6.91 -9.80 20.44
C ASN A 192 -5.81 -10.70 19.85
N GLY A 193 -6.17 -11.67 19.01
CA GLY A 193 -5.18 -12.53 18.36
C GLY A 193 -4.43 -11.78 17.26
N HIS A 194 -3.12 -12.02 17.14
CA HIS A 194 -2.30 -11.45 16.06
C HIS A 194 -2.87 -11.78 14.67
N TYR A 195 -3.35 -13.01 14.46
CA TYR A 195 -3.98 -13.44 13.22
C TYR A 195 -5.52 -13.35 13.34
N HIS A 196 -6.12 -12.40 12.63
CA HIS A 196 -7.57 -12.21 12.58
C HIS A 196 -8.09 -12.04 11.14
N GLN A 197 -9.27 -12.58 10.84
CA GLN A 197 -9.79 -12.60 9.46
C GLN A 197 -10.13 -11.21 8.90
N SER A 198 -10.40 -10.24 9.76
CA SER A 198 -10.63 -8.84 9.39
C SER A 198 -9.39 -8.16 8.81
N ARG A 199 -8.19 -8.76 8.92
CA ARG A 199 -6.94 -8.14 8.47
C ARG A 199 -6.85 -8.00 6.95
N TYR A 200 -7.56 -8.85 6.22
CA TYR A 200 -7.33 -9.07 4.79
C TYR A 200 -8.08 -8.08 3.90
N HIS A 201 -7.91 -6.77 4.14
CA HIS A 201 -8.40 -5.69 3.29
C HIS A 201 -7.25 -4.80 2.83
N PHE A 202 -7.43 -4.08 1.72
CA PHE A 202 -6.44 -3.10 1.23
C PHE A 202 -6.00 -2.13 2.33
N LEU A 203 -6.97 -1.58 3.05
CA LEU A 203 -6.78 -0.82 4.28
C LEU A 203 -7.09 -1.75 5.45
N ASN A 204 -6.12 -2.01 6.31
CA ASN A 204 -6.29 -2.85 7.49
C ASN A 204 -6.16 -2.01 8.78
N LEU A 205 -7.21 -2.05 9.60
CA LEU A 205 -7.26 -1.36 10.90
C LEU A 205 -6.98 -2.28 12.09
N HIS A 206 -6.67 -3.55 11.88
CA HIS A 206 -6.38 -4.47 12.98
C HIS A 206 -5.13 -4.04 13.77
N SER A 207 -4.04 -3.66 13.09
CA SER A 207 -2.84 -3.11 13.75
C SER A 207 -3.12 -1.78 14.48
N PHE A 208 -4.14 -1.04 14.04
CA PHE A 208 -4.57 0.20 14.70
C PHE A 208 -5.21 -0.07 16.06
N PHE A 209 -6.02 -1.13 16.18
CA PHE A 209 -6.75 -1.46 17.41
C PHE A 209 -6.02 -2.44 18.35
N HIS A 210 -5.31 -3.43 17.82
CA HIS A 210 -4.68 -4.51 18.62
C HIS A 210 -3.20 -4.74 18.31
N GLY A 211 -2.56 -3.82 17.57
CA GLY A 211 -1.13 -3.90 17.25
C GLY A 211 -0.40 -2.63 17.65
N ASN A 212 0.51 -2.19 16.78
CA ASN A 212 1.39 -1.04 17.03
C ASN A 212 0.71 0.32 16.84
N HIS A 213 -0.61 0.37 16.88
CA HIS A 213 -1.42 1.55 16.59
C HIS A 213 -1.10 2.16 15.22
N THR A 214 -1.02 1.32 14.18
CA THR A 214 -0.73 1.74 12.80
C THR A 214 -1.88 1.45 11.86
N VAL A 215 -2.10 2.33 10.88
CA VAL A 215 -2.98 2.07 9.75
C VAL A 215 -2.17 1.36 8.68
N GLU A 216 -2.51 0.12 8.37
CA GLU A 216 -1.74 -0.71 7.46
C GLU A 216 -2.36 -0.72 6.05
N LEU A 217 -1.53 -0.57 5.02
CA LEU A 217 -1.92 -0.77 3.63
C LEU A 217 -1.25 -2.02 3.07
N ARG A 218 -2.04 -3.03 2.70
CA ARG A 218 -1.56 -4.38 2.32
C ARG A 218 -1.68 -4.73 0.84
N GLY A 219 -2.22 -3.82 0.01
CA GLY A 219 -2.54 -4.11 -1.39
C GLY A 219 -1.42 -3.96 -2.41
N PHE A 220 -0.17 -3.80 -1.96
CA PHE A 220 0.96 -3.65 -2.87
C PHE A 220 1.55 -5.02 -3.23
N ASN A 221 1.72 -5.27 -4.53
CA ASN A 221 2.45 -6.44 -5.01
C ASN A 221 3.94 -6.30 -4.71
N SER A 222 4.56 -7.35 -4.18
CA SER A 222 5.97 -7.24 -3.86
C SER A 222 6.83 -7.05 -5.12
N THR A 223 7.89 -6.28 -4.94
CA THR A 223 8.88 -6.00 -5.96
C THR A 223 10.17 -5.54 -5.30
N LEU A 224 11.31 -5.84 -5.93
CA LEU A 224 12.60 -5.21 -5.59
C LEU A 224 12.95 -4.09 -6.59
N HIS A 225 11.94 -3.53 -7.26
CA HIS A 225 12.09 -2.35 -8.11
C HIS A 225 11.99 -1.07 -7.28
N ALA A 226 13.12 -0.42 -7.04
CA ALA A 226 13.23 0.79 -6.21
C ALA A 226 12.22 1.90 -6.56
N GLY A 227 11.98 2.17 -7.85
CA GLY A 227 11.02 3.19 -8.28
C GLY A 227 9.56 2.84 -7.94
N LYS A 228 9.23 1.54 -7.95
CA LYS A 228 7.88 1.04 -7.69
C LYS A 228 7.59 1.01 -6.19
N ILE A 229 8.57 0.59 -5.38
CA ILE A 229 8.53 0.72 -3.91
C ILE A 229 8.33 2.19 -3.51
N ARG A 230 9.10 3.12 -4.10
CA ARG A 230 8.93 4.56 -3.85
C ARG A 230 7.52 5.03 -4.20
N ALA A 231 6.97 4.62 -5.35
CA ALA A 231 5.61 4.98 -5.74
C ALA A 231 4.56 4.51 -4.71
N TYR A 232 4.73 3.31 -4.15
CA TYR A 232 3.85 2.76 -3.11
C TYR A 232 3.93 3.55 -1.80
N ILE A 233 5.13 3.87 -1.35
CA ILE A 233 5.36 4.70 -0.15
C ILE A 233 4.75 6.09 -0.32
N VAL A 234 5.01 6.75 -1.45
CA VAL A 234 4.44 8.09 -1.71
C VAL A 234 2.91 8.04 -1.75
N LEU A 235 2.33 7.02 -2.40
CA LEU A 235 0.88 6.84 -2.43
C LEU A 235 0.30 6.62 -1.02
N ALA A 236 0.92 5.76 -0.21
CA ALA A 236 0.49 5.51 1.17
C ALA A 236 0.51 6.79 2.02
N LEU A 237 1.59 7.57 1.93
CA LEU A 237 1.73 8.84 2.66
C LEU A 237 0.73 9.91 2.15
N ALA A 238 0.44 9.93 0.85
CA ALA A 238 -0.54 10.84 0.26
C ALA A 238 -1.96 10.50 0.71
N LEU A 239 -2.34 9.22 0.70
CA LEU A 239 -3.62 8.71 1.20
C LEU A 239 -3.80 9.05 2.68
N ASN A 240 -2.77 8.82 3.49
CA ASN A 240 -2.77 9.17 4.90
C ASN A 240 -3.01 10.67 5.11
N HIS A 241 -2.23 11.49 4.40
CA HIS A 241 -2.35 12.94 4.48
C HIS A 241 -3.74 13.43 4.08
N GLN A 242 -4.31 12.88 3.00
CA GLN A 242 -5.66 13.19 2.55
C GLN A 242 -6.69 12.82 3.62
N ALA A 243 -6.62 11.62 4.19
CA ALA A 243 -7.55 11.15 5.21
C ALA A 243 -7.56 12.05 6.47
N LEU A 244 -6.36 12.47 6.91
CA LEU A 244 -6.18 13.33 8.08
C LEU A 244 -6.73 14.75 7.88
N THR A 245 -6.46 15.34 6.71
CA THR A 245 -6.72 16.76 6.44
C THR A 245 -8.11 17.06 5.89
N GLN A 246 -8.73 16.11 5.19
CA GLN A 246 -10.06 16.34 4.62
C GLN A 246 -11.14 16.43 5.71
N LYS A 247 -12.09 17.36 5.54
CA LYS A 247 -13.26 17.49 6.42
C LYS A 247 -14.20 16.28 6.28
N SER A 248 -14.37 15.79 5.05
CA SER A 248 -15.14 14.60 4.71
C SER A 248 -14.60 13.99 3.41
N ALA A 249 -14.87 12.69 3.22
CA ALA A 249 -14.63 12.00 1.95
C ALA A 249 -15.90 11.27 1.50
N SER A 250 -16.20 11.34 0.20
CA SER A 250 -17.29 10.59 -0.42
C SER A 250 -16.86 9.16 -0.71
N CYS A 251 -17.77 8.20 -0.54
CA CYS A 251 -17.60 6.81 -0.97
C CYS A 251 -18.07 6.57 -2.42
N ARG A 252 -18.52 7.61 -3.14
CA ARG A 252 -18.94 7.48 -4.54
C ARG A 252 -17.75 7.04 -5.39
N LYS A 253 -17.94 5.98 -6.15
CA LYS A 253 -16.94 5.46 -7.09
C LYS A 253 -16.46 6.55 -8.04
N VAL A 254 -15.15 6.57 -8.26
CA VAL A 254 -14.50 7.49 -9.19
C VAL A 254 -14.77 7.04 -10.63
N GLN A 255 -14.89 8.02 -11.51
CA GLN A 255 -15.25 7.91 -12.94
C GLN A 255 -14.64 6.70 -13.66
N GLU A 256 -15.49 5.93 -14.33
CA GLU A 256 -15.13 4.70 -15.05
C GLU A 256 -14.83 4.96 -16.54
N GLU A 257 -15.25 6.10 -17.10
CA GLU A 257 -15.17 6.34 -18.56
C GLU A 257 -13.73 6.51 -19.07
N ASN A 258 -12.82 7.01 -18.22
CA ASN A 258 -11.40 7.10 -18.51
C ASN A 258 -10.58 7.01 -17.22
N GLU A 259 -10.11 5.81 -16.94
CA GLU A 259 -9.37 5.47 -15.72
C GLU A 259 -8.04 6.22 -15.62
N LYS A 260 -7.25 6.34 -16.71
CA LYS A 260 -5.99 7.10 -16.69
C LYS A 260 -6.21 8.56 -16.36
N PHE A 261 -7.22 9.19 -16.96
CA PHE A 261 -7.57 10.58 -16.65
C PHE A 261 -8.00 10.72 -15.19
N ALA A 262 -8.90 9.85 -14.72
CA ALA A 262 -9.40 9.85 -13.35
C ALA A 262 -8.26 9.69 -12.32
N MET A 263 -7.37 8.72 -12.53
CA MET A 263 -6.19 8.50 -11.69
C MET A 263 -5.26 9.71 -11.72
N ARG A 264 -4.93 10.26 -12.89
CA ARG A 264 -4.07 11.46 -12.98
C ARG A 264 -4.64 12.64 -12.18
N VAL A 265 -5.93 12.93 -12.36
CA VAL A 265 -6.61 14.03 -11.66
C VAL A 265 -6.60 13.80 -10.14
N TRP A 266 -6.85 12.57 -9.71
CA TRP A 266 -6.81 12.23 -8.29
C TRP A 266 -5.39 12.33 -7.71
N LEU A 267 -4.37 11.76 -8.38
CA LEU A 267 -2.97 11.86 -7.97
C LEU A 267 -2.52 13.31 -7.82
N ASN A 268 -2.89 14.19 -8.76
CA ASN A 268 -2.61 15.62 -8.66
C ASN A 268 -3.28 16.24 -7.41
N ARG A 269 -4.55 15.88 -7.13
CA ARG A 269 -5.29 16.38 -5.96
C ARG A 269 -4.65 15.97 -4.63
N ILE A 270 -4.04 14.79 -4.57
CA ILE A 270 -3.39 14.28 -3.35
C ILE A 270 -1.89 14.62 -3.26
N GLY A 271 -1.38 15.44 -4.18
CA GLY A 271 -0.05 16.05 -4.07
C GLY A 271 1.04 15.47 -4.96
N PHE A 272 0.71 14.65 -5.97
CA PHE A 272 1.68 14.20 -6.99
C PHE A 272 1.90 15.28 -8.06
N ILE A 273 2.32 16.48 -7.65
CA ILE A 273 2.53 17.65 -8.53
C ILE A 273 4.03 17.89 -8.68
N GLY A 274 4.50 18.14 -9.92
CA GLY A 274 5.92 18.37 -10.21
C GLY A 274 6.63 17.16 -10.83
N ASP A 275 7.86 17.38 -11.28
CA ASP A 275 8.67 16.38 -11.98
C ASP A 275 9.21 15.30 -11.05
N GLU A 276 9.37 15.59 -9.77
CA GLU A 276 9.83 14.65 -8.75
C GLU A 276 8.88 13.45 -8.55
N PHE A 277 7.61 13.58 -8.96
CA PHE A 277 6.62 12.52 -8.92
C PHE A 277 6.34 11.88 -10.29
N LYS A 278 7.00 12.31 -11.37
CA LYS A 278 6.75 11.79 -12.72
C LYS A 278 6.82 10.26 -12.77
N SER A 279 7.93 9.69 -12.29
CA SER A 279 8.11 8.24 -12.20
C SER A 279 7.07 7.55 -11.30
N CYS A 280 6.67 8.19 -10.20
CA CYS A 280 5.64 7.62 -9.33
C CYS A 280 4.27 7.60 -10.01
N ARG A 281 3.90 8.67 -10.73
CA ARG A 281 2.64 8.72 -11.48
C ARG A 281 2.63 7.65 -12.57
N GLU A 282 3.72 7.53 -13.35
CA GLU A 282 3.86 6.51 -14.40
C GLU A 282 3.61 5.10 -13.85
N HIS A 283 4.22 4.73 -12.73
CA HIS A 283 3.99 3.43 -12.08
C HIS A 283 2.53 3.21 -11.60
N LEU A 284 1.76 4.26 -11.37
CA LEU A 284 0.40 4.21 -10.83
C LEU A 284 -0.71 4.33 -11.89
N TYR A 285 -0.43 4.73 -13.13
CA TYR A 285 -1.47 4.78 -14.17
C TYR A 285 -1.15 3.99 -15.43
N GLN A 286 0.08 3.48 -15.60
CA GLN A 286 0.48 2.80 -16.85
C GLN A 286 -0.39 1.59 -17.23
N HIS A 287 -1.03 0.94 -16.24
CA HIS A 287 -1.91 -0.23 -16.43
C HIS A 287 -3.40 0.09 -16.50
N LEU A 288 -3.76 1.38 -16.40
CA LEU A 288 -5.14 1.82 -16.54
C LEU A 288 -5.49 2.04 -18.01
N ASP A 289 -6.77 2.08 -18.36
CA ASP A 289 -7.22 2.32 -19.73
C ASP A 289 -7.43 3.80 -20.03
N GLY A 290 -7.48 4.14 -21.32
CA GLY A 290 -7.78 5.47 -21.81
C GLY A 290 -6.56 6.41 -21.92
N ASN A 291 -6.85 7.71 -21.91
CA ASN A 291 -5.87 8.78 -22.13
C ASN A 291 -5.75 9.65 -20.87
N ALA A 292 -4.52 9.90 -20.41
CA ALA A 292 -4.29 10.74 -19.23
C ALA A 292 -4.70 12.21 -19.45
N ALA A 293 -4.67 12.74 -20.67
CA ALA A 293 -4.88 14.15 -20.99
C ALA A 293 -6.36 14.57 -21.00
N TRP A 294 -7.24 13.77 -21.60
CA TRP A 294 -8.63 14.13 -21.91
C TRP A 294 -9.64 13.19 -21.27
N ARG A 295 -10.64 13.74 -20.59
CA ARG A 295 -11.69 12.96 -19.91
C ARG A 295 -12.43 12.01 -20.85
N TYR A 296 -12.76 12.44 -22.06
CA TYR A 296 -13.52 11.65 -23.04
C TYR A 296 -12.63 11.12 -24.19
N GLY A 297 -11.36 10.82 -23.91
CA GLY A 297 -10.41 10.23 -24.86
C GLY A 297 -9.77 11.22 -25.84
N SER A 298 -10.49 12.25 -26.27
CA SER A 298 -10.00 13.31 -27.17
C SER A 298 -10.49 14.71 -26.76
N ARG A 299 -9.84 15.75 -27.30
CA ARG A 299 -10.24 17.16 -27.11
C ARG A 299 -11.62 17.44 -27.73
N GLU A 300 -11.93 16.81 -28.85
CA GLU A 300 -13.19 16.96 -29.59
C GLU A 300 -14.36 16.38 -28.80
N ASN A 301 -14.19 15.18 -28.23
CA ASN A 301 -15.21 14.53 -27.41
C ASN A 301 -15.51 15.32 -26.13
N VAL A 302 -14.51 16.00 -25.57
CA VAL A 302 -14.73 16.91 -24.43
C VAL A 302 -15.59 18.11 -24.83
N ARG A 303 -15.35 18.69 -26.01
CA ARG A 303 -16.14 19.83 -26.51
C ARG A 303 -17.59 19.44 -26.79
N SER A 304 -17.83 18.28 -27.41
CA SER A 304 -19.20 17.81 -27.70
C SER A 304 -20.00 17.57 -26.42
N HIS A 305 -19.41 16.96 -25.39
CA HIS A 305 -20.08 16.74 -24.11
C HIS A 305 -20.39 18.03 -23.34
N ILE A 306 -19.53 19.05 -23.45
CA ILE A 306 -19.81 20.37 -22.86
C ILE A 306 -20.95 21.07 -23.63
N GLY A 307 -20.94 20.97 -24.96
CA GLY A 307 -22.02 21.50 -25.81
C GLY A 307 -23.38 20.90 -25.45
N ILE A 308 -23.46 19.57 -25.34
CA ILE A 308 -24.70 18.84 -25.00
C ILE A 308 -25.24 19.25 -23.61
N ARG A 309 -24.36 19.33 -22.59
CA ARG A 309 -24.77 19.77 -21.25
C ARG A 309 -25.28 21.21 -21.21
N ASN A 310 -24.72 22.10 -22.03
CA ASN A 310 -25.17 23.49 -22.09
C ASN A 310 -26.52 23.61 -22.80
N THR A 311 -26.80 22.78 -23.81
CA THR A 311 -28.13 22.69 -24.44
C THR A 311 -29.18 22.09 -23.50
N GLU A 312 -28.84 21.08 -22.70
CA GLU A 312 -29.76 20.48 -21.73
C GLU A 312 -30.08 21.43 -20.55
N ASN A 313 -29.09 22.17 -20.03
CA ASN A 313 -29.32 23.14 -18.95
C ASN A 313 -29.87 24.49 -19.43
N GLY A 314 -29.76 24.81 -20.72
CA GLY A 314 -30.32 26.02 -21.33
C GLY A 314 -31.81 25.94 -21.65
N GLY A 315 -32.43 24.76 -21.55
CA GLY A 315 -33.85 24.53 -21.85
C GLY A 315 -34.82 24.72 -20.68
N GLN A 316 -34.36 25.20 -19.51
CA GLN A 316 -35.21 25.41 -18.32
C GLN A 316 -35.51 26.88 -17.99
N ASN A 317 -35.13 27.83 -18.85
CA ASN A 317 -35.59 29.22 -18.75
C ASN A 317 -36.25 29.63 -20.08
N ALA A 318 -37.50 29.21 -20.27
CA ALA A 318 -38.43 29.78 -21.23
C ALA A 318 -39.82 29.83 -20.58
#